data_AF-A0A2V4DY58-F1
#
_entry.id   AF-A0A2V4DY58-F1
#
_cell.length_a   1.000
_cell.length_b   1.000
_cell.length_c   1.000
_cell.angle_alpha   90.00
_cell.angle_beta   90.00
_cell.angle_gamma   90.00
#
_symmetry.space_group_name_H-M   'P 1'
#
loop_
_entity.id
_entity.type
_entity.pdbx_description
1 polymer ?
#
loop_
_entity_poly.entity_id
_entity_poly.type
_entity_poly.pdbx_seq_one_letter_code
_entity_poly.pdbx_strand_id
1 'polypeptide(L)'
;MKKVAIIISSAPHGTAKGREALDTALALSTFNHISVFFIGDGVFHLLANQHPELILMRDYIATFNMLELYDIEDVYVCKASLDERNLSQITINIANQLIENKQLHQLLASQDAVLRF
;
A
#
# COMPACT_ATOMS: atom_id res chain seq x y z
N MET A 1 -21.33 5.77 -3.41
CA MET A 1 -19.95 5.88 -2.90
C MET A 1 -19.00 5.65 -4.06
N LYS A 2 -17.89 6.38 -4.15
CA LYS A 2 -16.90 6.17 -5.22
C LYS A 2 -15.91 5.09 -4.81
N LYS A 3 -15.36 4.37 -5.79
CA LYS A 3 -14.20 3.49 -5.66
C LYS A 3 -12.93 4.31 -5.91
N VAL A 4 -12.07 4.41 -4.90
CA VAL A 4 -10.83 5.20 -4.98
C VAL A 4 -9.64 4.29 -4.75
N ALA A 5 -8.73 4.24 -5.72
CA ALA A 5 -7.46 3.56 -5.58
C ALA A 5 -6.40 4.50 -4.99
N ILE A 6 -5.76 4.03 -3.92
CA ILE A 6 -4.55 4.63 -3.36
C ILE A 6 -3.36 3.78 -3.82
N ILE A 7 -2.55 4.32 -4.73
CA ILE A 7 -1.33 3.67 -5.20
C ILE A 7 -0.14 4.19 -4.41
N ILE A 8 0.57 3.27 -3.75
CA ILE A 8 1.85 3.51 -3.10
C ILE A 8 2.93 2.96 -4.01
N SER A 9 3.75 3.86 -4.59
CA SER A 9 4.74 3.53 -5.62
C SER A 9 6.19 3.87 -5.27
N SER A 10 6.41 4.56 -4.15
CA SER A 10 7.72 4.97 -3.63
C SER A 10 8.13 4.10 -2.44
N ALA A 11 9.44 3.92 -2.20
CA ALA A 11 9.95 3.24 -1.00
C ALA A 11 9.58 3.98 0.30
N PRO A 12 9.47 3.28 1.44
CA PRO A 12 9.23 3.92 2.73
C PRO A 12 10.44 4.77 3.16
N HIS A 13 10.18 5.68 4.09
CA HIS A 13 11.15 6.54 4.82
C HIS A 13 11.94 7.58 4.01
N GLY A 14 12.23 7.34 2.72
CA GLY A 14 12.96 8.31 1.89
C GLY A 14 12.16 9.59 1.59
N THR A 15 10.83 9.51 1.67
CA THR A 15 9.90 10.65 1.56
C THR A 15 8.69 10.42 2.47
N ALA A 16 7.89 11.46 2.71
CA ALA A 16 6.64 11.35 3.47
C ALA A 16 5.48 10.68 2.71
N LYS A 17 5.65 10.33 1.43
CA LYS A 17 4.57 9.92 0.53
C LYS A 17 3.83 8.66 0.99
N GLY A 18 4.53 7.66 1.50
CA GLY A 18 3.90 6.44 2.02
C GLY A 18 2.99 6.72 3.22
N ARG A 19 3.43 7.60 4.12
CA ARG A 19 2.64 8.07 5.27
C ARG A 19 1.42 8.86 4.82
N GLU A 20 1.60 9.79 3.89
CA GLU A 20 0.50 10.61 3.34
C GLU A 20 -0.52 9.75 2.59
N ALA A 21 -0.08 8.71 1.89
CA ALA A 21 -0.96 7.74 1.26
C ALA A 21 -1.82 6.99 2.28
N LEU A 22 -1.22 6.53 3.38
CA LEU A 22 -1.93 5.86 4.47
C LEU A 22 -2.93 6.80 5.14
N ASP A 23 -2.51 8.01 5.52
CA ASP A 23 -3.38 9.02 6.13
C ASP A 23 -4.57 9.35 5.19
N THR A 24 -4.32 9.44 3.89
CA THR A 24 -5.36 9.66 2.87
C THR A 24 -6.32 8.48 2.77
N ALA A 25 -5.82 7.24 2.76
CA ALA A 25 -6.64 6.04 2.71
C ALA A 25 -7.61 5.98 3.90
N LEU A 26 -7.09 6.19 5.11
CA LEU A 26 -7.87 6.18 6.35
C LEU A 26 -8.88 7.32 6.41
N ALA A 27 -8.51 8.53 5.97
CA ALA A 27 -9.43 9.66 5.97
C ALA A 27 -10.57 9.52 4.94
N LEU A 28 -10.29 8.92 3.78
CA LEU A 28 -11.28 8.77 2.71
C LEU A 28 -12.18 7.55 2.89
N SER A 29 -11.78 6.53 3.67
CA SER A 29 -12.57 5.30 3.87
C SER A 29 -13.90 5.53 4.57
N THR A 30 -14.03 6.63 5.32
CA THR A 30 -15.32 7.02 5.94
C THR A 30 -16.42 7.33 4.91
N PHE A 31 -16.05 7.72 3.68
CA PHE A 31 -17.01 8.18 2.65
C PHE A 31 -16.95 7.39 1.34
N ASN A 32 -15.84 6.69 1.09
CA ASN A 32 -15.55 6.03 -0.17
C ASN A 32 -15.10 4.59 0.08
N HIS A 33 -15.26 3.76 -0.96
CA HIS A 33 -14.67 2.44 -0.97
C HIS A 33 -13.20 2.58 -1.40
N ILE A 34 -12.28 2.17 -0.53
CA ILE A 34 -10.84 2.36 -0.73
C ILE A 34 -10.20 1.02 -1.09
N SER A 35 -9.38 1.05 -2.15
CA SER A 35 -8.46 -0.02 -2.47
C SER A 35 -7.03 0.51 -2.40
N VAL A 36 -6.13 -0.22 -1.74
CA VAL A 36 -4.71 0.17 -1.58
C VAL A 36 -3.86 -0.74 -2.46
N PHE A 37 -2.93 -0.16 -3.22
CA PHE A 37 -2.06 -0.90 -4.13
C PHE A 37 -0.59 -0.58 -3.83
N PHE A 38 0.20 -1.61 -3.53
CA PHE A 38 1.67 -1.51 -3.45
C PHE A 38 2.28 -1.94 -4.79
N ILE A 39 2.89 -0.99 -5.50
CA ILE A 39 3.46 -1.18 -6.85
C ILE A 39 4.88 -0.62 -6.87
N GLY A 40 5.77 -1.14 -7.72
CA GLY A 40 7.15 -0.63 -7.83
C GLY A 40 7.87 -0.68 -6.48
N ASP A 41 8.51 0.41 -6.07
CA ASP A 41 9.20 0.49 -4.78
C ASP A 41 8.24 0.56 -3.57
N GLY A 42 6.94 0.73 -3.81
CA GLY A 42 5.94 0.69 -2.76
C GLY A 42 5.94 -0.62 -1.98
N VAL A 43 6.32 -1.73 -2.61
CA VAL A 43 6.37 -3.06 -1.97
C VAL A 43 7.35 -3.14 -0.79
N PHE A 44 8.32 -2.22 -0.68
CA PHE A 44 9.22 -2.16 0.48
C PHE A 44 8.49 -1.82 1.79
N HIS A 45 7.27 -1.27 1.74
CA HIS A 45 6.44 -1.05 2.94
C HIS A 45 6.03 -2.36 3.61
N LEU A 46 6.02 -3.47 2.87
CA LEU A 46 5.57 -4.79 3.33
C LEU A 46 6.60 -5.50 4.22
N LEU A 47 7.85 -5.02 4.24
CA LEU A 47 8.93 -5.60 5.02
C LEU A 47 8.64 -5.49 6.52
N ALA A 48 8.81 -6.61 7.23
CA ALA A 48 8.77 -6.64 8.69
C ALA A 48 10.03 -6.00 9.32
N ASN A 49 9.95 -5.66 10.61
CA ASN A 49 11.08 -5.20 11.44
C ASN A 49 11.81 -3.97 10.88
N GLN A 50 11.05 -2.99 10.37
CA GLN A 50 11.61 -1.70 9.98
C GLN A 50 11.86 -0.84 11.23
N HIS A 51 13.00 -0.14 11.26
CA HIS A 51 13.46 0.70 12.38
C HIS A 51 13.69 2.16 11.96
N PRO A 52 12.64 2.90 11.52
CA PRO A 52 12.78 4.27 11.03
C PRO A 52 13.23 5.28 12.11
N GLU A 53 13.11 4.94 13.38
CA GLU A 53 13.64 5.74 14.49
C GLU A 53 15.16 5.96 14.40
N LEU A 54 15.89 5.03 13.78
CA LEU A 54 17.34 5.13 13.56
C LEU A 54 17.72 6.26 12.60
N ILE A 55 16.75 6.72 11.80
CA ILE A 55 16.89 7.86 10.87
C ILE A 55 15.97 9.02 11.27
N LEU A 56 15.57 9.09 12.54
CA LEU A 56 14.73 10.15 13.13
C LEU A 56 13.34 10.28 12.48
N MET A 57 12.85 9.20 11.85
CA MET A 57 11.54 9.16 11.22
C MET A 57 10.52 8.46 12.13
N ARG A 58 9.25 8.88 12.03
CA ARG A 58 8.14 8.21 12.69
C ARG A 58 7.93 6.83 12.07
N ASP A 59 7.78 5.80 12.91
CA ASP A 59 7.31 4.50 12.44
C ASP A 59 5.82 4.55 12.11
N TYR A 60 5.51 4.72 10.81
CA TYR A 60 4.16 4.63 10.28
C TYR A 60 3.86 3.26 9.65
N ILE A 61 4.85 2.36 9.55
CA ILE A 61 4.66 1.05 8.94
C ILE A 61 3.69 0.22 9.79
N ALA A 62 3.88 0.25 11.11
CA ALA A 62 2.95 -0.39 12.05
C ALA A 62 1.50 0.13 11.93
N THR A 63 1.30 1.34 11.42
CA THR A 63 -0.04 1.94 11.27
C THR A 63 -0.80 1.35 10.07
N PHE A 64 -0.15 0.65 9.13
CA PHE A 64 -0.87 -0.05 8.06
C PHE A 64 -1.78 -1.17 8.57
N ASN A 65 -1.56 -1.67 9.78
CA ASN A 65 -2.47 -2.61 10.42
C ASN A 65 -3.85 -1.98 10.74
N MET A 66 -3.95 -0.65 10.73
CA MET A 66 -5.24 0.03 10.86
C MET A 66 -6.13 -0.13 9.62
N LEU A 67 -5.59 -0.52 8.46
CA LEU A 67 -6.41 -0.72 7.26
C LEU A 67 -7.55 -1.72 7.51
N GLU A 68 -7.24 -2.84 8.17
CA GLU A 68 -8.22 -3.86 8.55
C GLU A 68 -9.26 -3.31 9.53
N LEU A 69 -8.83 -2.51 10.52
CA LEU A 69 -9.72 -1.89 11.51
C LEU A 69 -10.66 -0.82 10.92
N TYR A 70 -10.36 -0.34 9.71
CA TYR A 70 -11.15 0.65 8.97
C TYR A 70 -11.92 0.01 7.81
N ASP A 71 -12.08 -1.32 7.82
CA ASP A 71 -12.74 -2.12 6.78
C ASP A 71 -12.14 -1.92 5.36
N ILE A 72 -10.84 -1.59 5.29
CA ILE A 72 -10.08 -1.48 4.03
C ILE A 72 -9.44 -2.85 3.75
N GLU A 73 -10.24 -3.77 3.21
CA GLU A 73 -9.82 -5.16 2.92
C GLU A 73 -9.16 -5.31 1.54
N ASP A 74 -9.44 -4.38 0.62
CA ASP A 74 -8.94 -4.36 -0.75
C ASP A 74 -7.49 -3.85 -0.83
N VAL A 75 -6.58 -4.61 -0.22
CA VAL A 75 -5.14 -4.34 -0.19
C VAL A 75 -4.43 -5.27 -1.15
N TYR A 76 -3.80 -4.71 -2.17
CA TYR A 76 -3.21 -5.43 -3.28
C TYR A 76 -1.71 -5.20 -3.40
N VAL A 77 -0.98 -6.24 -3.78
CA VAL A 77 0.48 -6.17 -3.99
C VAL A 77 0.81 -6.66 -5.39
N CYS A 78 1.56 -5.86 -6.14
CA CYS A 78 2.00 -6.23 -7.48
C CYS A 78 3.08 -7.31 -7.42
N LYS A 79 2.76 -8.52 -7.91
CA LYS A 79 3.67 -9.65 -7.94
C LYS A 79 4.96 -9.37 -8.72
N ALA A 80 4.84 -8.74 -9.89
CA ALA A 80 6.00 -8.40 -10.70
C ALA A 80 6.97 -7.47 -9.94
N SER A 81 6.44 -6.51 -9.16
CA SER A 81 7.26 -5.60 -8.37
C SER A 81 8.02 -6.29 -7.23
N LEU A 82 7.42 -7.31 -6.59
CA LEU A 82 8.11 -8.15 -5.62
C LEU A 82 9.20 -8.99 -6.29
N ASP A 83 8.88 -9.64 -7.41
CA ASP A 83 9.80 -10.52 -8.13
C ASP A 83 11.04 -9.74 -8.62
N GLU A 84 10.86 -8.56 -9.19
CA GLU A 84 11.95 -7.66 -9.62
C GLU A 84 12.89 -7.24 -8.48
N ARG A 85 12.40 -7.21 -7.25
CA ARG A 85 13.15 -6.81 -6.04
C ARG A 85 13.63 -7.99 -5.21
N ASN A 86 13.41 -9.23 -5.68
CA ASN A 86 13.71 -10.47 -4.97
C ASN A 86 13.01 -10.59 -3.61
N LEU A 87 11.75 -10.14 -3.55
CA LEU A 87 10.97 -10.06 -2.31
C LEU A 87 9.86 -11.13 -2.21
N SER A 88 9.78 -12.06 -3.16
CA SER A 88 8.66 -13.01 -3.26
C SER A 88 8.61 -14.06 -2.13
N GLN A 89 9.71 -14.23 -1.38
CA GLN A 89 9.82 -15.23 -0.30
C GLN A 89 9.89 -14.62 1.11
N ILE A 90 9.77 -13.30 1.23
CA ILE A 90 9.90 -12.65 2.53
C ILE A 90 8.58 -12.65 3.29
N THR A 91 8.69 -12.61 4.61
CA THR A 91 7.54 -12.41 5.49
C THR A 91 6.95 -11.02 5.26
N ILE A 92 5.68 -10.98 4.86
CA ILE A 92 4.93 -9.74 4.68
C ILE A 92 4.10 -9.48 5.94
N ASN A 93 4.17 -8.25 6.47
CA ASN A 93 3.54 -7.89 7.74
C ASN A 93 2.13 -7.28 7.60
N ILE A 94 1.68 -7.00 6.39
CA ILE A 94 0.39 -6.33 6.12
C ILE A 94 -0.51 -7.32 5.39
N ALA A 95 -1.75 -7.51 5.84
CA ALA A 95 -2.71 -8.37 5.15
C ALA A 95 -2.92 -7.85 3.72
N ASN A 96 -2.74 -8.73 2.73
CA ASN A 96 -2.77 -8.34 1.33
C ASN A 96 -3.10 -9.50 0.40
N GLN A 97 -3.51 -9.14 -0.82
CA GLN A 97 -3.74 -10.03 -1.94
C GLN A 97 -2.65 -9.81 -2.99
N LEU A 98 -1.86 -10.85 -3.25
CA LEU A 98 -0.87 -10.83 -4.33
C LEU A 98 -1.57 -10.92 -5.69
N ILE A 99 -1.32 -9.95 -6.56
CA ILE A 99 -1.98 -9.85 -7.86
C ILE A 99 -0.97 -9.76 -9.02
N GLU A 100 -1.34 -10.34 -10.16
CA GLU A 100 -0.59 -10.22 -11.41
C GLU A 100 -0.93 -8.92 -12.15
N ASN A 101 -0.06 -8.52 -13.09
CA ASN A 101 -0.25 -7.29 -13.88
C ASN A 101 -1.62 -7.24 -14.58
N LYS A 102 -2.13 -8.37 -15.09
CA LYS A 102 -3.46 -8.41 -15.72
C LYS A 102 -4.57 -8.04 -14.74
N GLN A 103 -4.55 -8.59 -13.53
CA GLN A 103 -5.51 -8.27 -12.48
C GLN A 103 -5.34 -6.82 -12.00
N LEU A 104 -4.11 -6.34 -11.84
CA LEU A 104 -3.82 -4.96 -11.49
C LEU A 104 -4.47 -3.97 -12.47
N HIS A 105 -4.31 -4.19 -13.77
CA HIS A 105 -4.93 -3.34 -14.80
C HIS A 105 -6.47 -3.39 -14.73
N GLN A 106 -7.06 -4.57 -14.53
CA GLN A 106 -8.51 -4.73 -14.40
C GLN A 106 -9.06 -4.02 -13.16
N LEU A 107 -8.39 -4.19 -12.02
CA LEU A 107 -8.79 -3.56 -10.76
C LEU A 107 -8.70 -2.04 -10.87
N LEU A 108 -7.59 -1.49 -11.36
CA LEU A 108 -7.42 -0.05 -11.52
C LEU A 108 -8.40 0.56 -12.53
N ALA A 109 -8.73 -0.15 -13.61
CA ALA A 109 -9.72 0.31 -14.59
C ALA A 109 -11.14 0.36 -14.02
N SER A 110 -11.41 -0.35 -12.92
CA SER A 110 -12.72 -0.36 -12.25
C SER A 110 -12.90 0.76 -11.22
N GLN A 111 -11.88 1.58 -11.00
CA GLN A 111 -11.85 2.65 -9.99
C GLN A 111 -12.37 3.95 -10.58
N ASP A 112 -13.13 4.72 -9.80
CA ASP A 112 -13.63 6.03 -10.21
C ASP A 112 -12.54 7.11 -10.14
N ALA A 113 -11.55 6.92 -9.25
CA ALA A 113 -10.41 7.82 -9.10
C ALA A 113 -9.16 7.05 -8.66
N VAL A 114 -7.99 7.58 -9.04
CA VAL A 114 -6.68 7.04 -8.68
C VAL A 114 -5.82 8.14 -8.10
N LEU A 115 -5.34 7.95 -6.87
CA LEU A 115 -4.38 8.82 -6.21
C LEU A 115 -3.05 8.07 -6.08
N ARG A 116 -1.97 8.64 -6.63
CA ARG A 116 -0.65 8.00 -6.63
C ARG A 116 0.34 8.78 -5.78
N PHE A 117 1.05 8.05 -4.94
CA PHE A 117 2.09 8.50 -4.04
C PHE A 117 3.42 7.78 -4.37
#